data_AF-A9IVU6-F1
#
_entry.id   AF-A9IVU6-F1
#
_cell.length_a   1.000
_cell.length_b   1.000
_cell.length_c   1.000
_cell.angle_alpha   90.00
_cell.angle_beta   90.00
_cell.angle_gamma   90.00
#
_symmetry.space_group_name_H-M   'P 1'
#
loop_
_entity.id
_entity.type
_entity.pdbx_description
1 polymer ?
#
loop_
_entity_poly.entity_id
_entity_poly.type
_entity_poly.pdbx_seq_one_letter_code
_entity_poly.pdbx_strand_id
1 'polypeptide(L)'
;MQLFDSFIMPTHSMVLAKRNNADEIKTVATHPAPQSLAHQYDKIFANSNADAAVLCNAEKADACITTSVAANRYKLRIIENFGQVPMAFLLHSLKSAHHEKI
;
A
#
# COMPACT_ATOMS: atom_id res chain seq x y z
N MET A 1 10.73 -23.76 10.20
CA MET A 1 10.12 -23.13 9.01
C MET A 1 11.21 -22.99 7.95
N GLN A 2 10.89 -23.23 6.68
CA GLN A 2 11.82 -23.04 5.56
C GLN A 2 11.10 -22.36 4.40
N LEU A 3 11.79 -21.51 3.65
CA LEU A 3 11.28 -21.00 2.38
C LEU A 3 11.14 -22.19 1.44
N PHE A 4 9.93 -22.43 0.94
CA PHE A 4 9.61 -23.52 0.05
C PHE A 4 9.51 -23.06 -1.40
N ASP A 5 8.93 -21.88 -1.62
CA ASP A 5 8.72 -21.33 -2.95
C ASP A 5 8.52 -19.80 -2.90
N SER A 6 8.63 -19.14 -4.05
CA SER A 6 8.29 -17.74 -4.22
C SER A 6 7.75 -17.45 -5.61
N PHE A 7 6.79 -16.54 -5.72
CA PHE A 7 6.26 -16.10 -7.00
C PHE A 7 5.99 -14.61 -7.01
N ILE A 8 6.02 -14.00 -8.20
CA ILE A 8 5.69 -12.59 -8.41
C ILE A 8 4.26 -12.51 -8.91
N MET A 9 3.46 -11.68 -8.27
CA MET A 9 2.10 -11.36 -8.69
C MET A 9 1.87 -9.86 -8.59
N PRO A 10 1.12 -9.26 -9.54
CA PRO A 10 0.76 -7.86 -9.43
C PRO A 10 -0.18 -7.62 -8.25
N THR A 11 0.09 -6.56 -7.50
CA THR A 11 -0.83 -6.07 -6.47
C THR A 11 -1.87 -5.13 -7.06
N HIS A 12 -2.79 -4.63 -6.22
CA HIS A 12 -3.69 -3.55 -6.63
C HIS A 12 -2.93 -2.30 -7.05
N SER A 13 -3.51 -1.52 -7.96
CA SER A 13 -2.88 -0.29 -8.42
C SER A 13 -2.59 0.67 -7.28
N MET A 14 -1.41 1.27 -7.28
CA MET A 14 -1.10 2.41 -6.42
C MET A 14 -1.70 3.68 -7.02
N VAL A 15 -2.29 4.51 -6.17
CA VAL A 15 -3.04 5.70 -6.59
C VAL A 15 -2.75 6.87 -5.65
N LEU A 16 -2.77 8.08 -6.21
CA LEU A 16 -2.98 9.31 -5.45
C LEU A 16 -4.48 9.53 -5.34
N ALA A 17 -5.01 9.57 -4.12
CA ALA A 17 -6.43 9.77 -3.89
C ALA A 17 -6.68 10.82 -2.82
N LYS A 18 -7.78 11.56 -2.94
CA LYS A 18 -8.20 12.59 -1.97
C LYS A 18 -9.69 12.53 -1.67
N ARG A 19 -10.14 13.21 -0.62
CA ARG A 19 -11.57 13.38 -0.33
C ARG A 19 -12.21 14.29 -1.40
N ASN A 20 -13.51 14.11 -1.66
CA ASN A 20 -14.23 14.92 -2.68
C ASN A 20 -14.20 16.43 -2.41
N ASN A 21 -14.18 16.82 -1.13
CA ASN A 21 -14.24 18.22 -0.71
C ASN A 21 -12.85 18.80 -0.36
N ALA A 22 -11.77 18.05 -0.59
CA ALA A 22 -10.43 18.57 -0.32
C ALA A 22 -10.01 19.53 -1.44
N ASP A 23 -9.56 20.73 -1.07
CA ASP A 23 -9.07 21.77 -1.97
C ASP A 23 -7.68 21.41 -2.53
N GLU A 24 -6.75 22.36 -2.50
CA GLU A 24 -5.35 22.20 -2.88
C GLU A 24 -4.67 21.12 -2.02
N ILE A 25 -3.87 20.25 -2.65
CA ILE A 25 -3.13 19.19 -1.95
C ILE A 25 -1.80 19.78 -1.50
N LYS A 26 -1.61 19.96 -0.19
CA LYS A 26 -0.32 20.35 0.39
C LYS A 26 0.37 19.15 1.02
N THR A 27 -0.41 18.35 1.75
CA THR A 27 0.05 17.17 2.48
C THR A 27 -0.46 15.86 1.89
N VAL A 28 0.42 14.86 1.82
CA VAL A 28 0.10 13.53 1.32
C VAL A 28 0.53 12.47 2.33
N ALA A 29 -0.44 11.68 2.81
CA ALA A 29 -0.15 10.50 3.61
C ALA A 29 0.43 9.38 2.74
N THR A 30 1.53 8.76 3.16
CA THR A 30 2.16 7.66 2.42
C THR A 30 2.93 6.73 3.34
N HIS A 31 2.95 5.43 3.01
CA HIS A 31 3.95 4.53 3.58
C HIS A 31 5.36 4.89 3.04
N PRO A 32 6.46 4.61 3.79
CA PRO A 32 7.82 4.89 3.30
C PRO A 32 8.19 4.20 1.98
N ALA A 33 7.68 2.99 1.72
CA ALA A 33 8.04 2.24 0.51
C ALA A 33 7.64 2.94 -0.81
N PRO A 34 6.38 3.39 -1.00
CA PRO A 34 5.98 4.14 -2.20
C PRO A 34 6.14 5.67 -2.09
N GLN A 35 6.92 6.20 -1.14
CA GLN A 35 6.98 7.64 -0.85
C GLN A 35 7.47 8.52 -2.01
N SER A 36 8.15 7.93 -3.00
CA SER A 36 8.61 8.63 -4.22
C SER A 36 7.45 9.05 -5.12
N LEU A 37 6.30 8.37 -5.03
CA LEU A 37 5.08 8.77 -5.76
C LEU A 37 4.48 10.08 -5.22
N ALA A 38 4.88 10.51 -4.01
CA ALA A 38 4.48 11.78 -3.39
C ALA A 38 5.64 12.80 -3.38
N HIS A 39 6.59 12.73 -4.31
CA HIS A 39 7.82 13.54 -4.28
C HIS A 39 7.57 15.07 -4.30
N GLN A 40 6.45 15.51 -4.86
CA GLN A 40 6.10 16.93 -5.00
C GLN A 40 5.28 17.49 -3.83
N TYR A 41 5.03 16.71 -2.77
CA TYR A 41 4.17 17.09 -1.65
C TYR A 41 4.88 16.91 -0.29
N ASP A 42 4.36 17.62 0.71
CA ASP A 42 4.77 17.38 2.10
C ASP A 42 4.21 16.04 2.58
N LYS A 43 5.09 15.18 3.09
CA LYS A 43 4.74 13.78 3.36
C LYS A 43 4.38 13.57 4.81
N ILE A 44 3.26 12.89 5.05
CA ILE A 44 2.89 12.36 6.36
C ILE A 44 3.08 10.85 6.31
N PHE A 45 3.99 10.31 7.12
CA PHE A 45 4.28 8.88 7.07
C PHE A 45 3.22 8.06 7.80
N ALA A 46 2.65 7.09 7.08
CA ALA A 46 1.67 6.13 7.57
C ALA A 46 2.31 4.76 7.78
N ASN A 47 1.69 3.93 8.62
CA ASN A 47 2.20 2.59 8.93
C ASN A 47 1.99 1.59 7.78
N SER A 48 1.07 1.88 6.86
CA SER A 48 0.80 1.07 5.67
C SER A 48 0.08 1.89 4.59
N ASN A 49 -0.03 1.35 3.37
CA ASN A 49 -0.82 1.96 2.31
C ASN A 49 -2.30 2.10 2.73
N ALA A 50 -2.86 1.11 3.44
CA ALA A 50 -4.24 1.18 3.91
C ALA A 50 -4.42 2.24 5.01
N ASP A 51 -3.44 2.35 5.91
CA ASP A 51 -3.41 3.38 6.95
C ASP A 51 -3.31 4.80 6.35
N ALA A 52 -2.57 4.97 5.24
CA ALA A 52 -2.54 6.24 4.52
C ALA A 52 -3.94 6.69 4.04
N ALA A 53 -4.77 5.74 3.58
CA ALA A 53 -6.16 6.02 3.22
C ALA A 53 -7.02 6.38 4.45
N VAL A 54 -6.77 5.76 5.60
CA VAL A 54 -7.41 6.11 6.88
C VAL A 54 -7.08 7.55 7.28
N LEU A 55 -5.80 7.93 7.23
CA LEU A 55 -5.34 9.28 7.57
C LEU A 55 -5.97 10.33 6.64
N CYS A 56 -6.01 10.04 5.33
CA CYS A 56 -6.70 10.89 4.38
C CYS A 56 -8.20 10.97 4.68
N ASN A 57 -8.89 9.86 4.92
CA ASN A 57 -10.32 9.91 5.24
C ASN A 57 -10.63 10.68 6.55
N ALA A 58 -9.72 10.62 7.52
CA ALA A 58 -9.83 11.30 8.82
C ALA A 58 -9.31 12.76 8.81
N GLU A 59 -9.10 13.35 7.64
CA GLU A 59 -8.66 14.75 7.48
C GLU A 59 -7.29 15.06 8.11
N LYS A 60 -6.46 14.03 8.35
CA LYS A 60 -5.09 14.19 8.86
C LYS A 60 -4.07 14.47 7.75
N ALA A 61 -4.47 14.31 6.49
CA ALA A 61 -3.72 14.66 5.29
C ALA A 61 -4.70 15.07 4.19
N ASP A 62 -4.28 15.90 3.23
CA ASP A 62 -5.15 16.37 2.14
C ASP A 62 -5.43 15.27 1.12
N ALA A 63 -4.41 14.45 0.86
CA ALA A 63 -4.49 13.28 0.00
C ALA A 63 -3.65 12.12 0.56
N CYS A 64 -3.67 10.97 -0.12
CA CYS A 64 -2.82 9.83 0.20
C CYS A 64 -2.32 9.09 -1.04
N ILE A 65 -1.13 8.52 -0.93
CA ILE A 65 -0.67 7.41 -1.78
C ILE A 65 -1.15 6.12 -1.15
N THR A 66 -2.04 5.41 -1.83
CA THR A 66 -2.66 4.17 -1.32
C THR A 66 -2.96 3.19 -2.46
N THR A 67 -3.55 2.04 -2.14
CA THR A 67 -4.04 1.10 -3.16
C THR A 67 -5.44 1.50 -3.64
N SER A 68 -5.79 1.18 -4.88
CA SER A 68 -7.12 1.44 -5.44
C SER A 68 -8.25 0.83 -4.60
N VAL A 69 -8.03 -0.34 -4.00
CA VAL A 69 -9.01 -0.99 -3.11
C VAL A 69 -9.22 -0.20 -1.81
N ALA A 70 -8.15 0.32 -1.21
CA ALA A 70 -8.26 1.16 -0.02
C ALA A 70 -8.93 2.52 -0.33
N ALA A 71 -8.58 3.14 -1.46
CA ALA A 71 -9.25 4.36 -1.93
C ALA A 71 -10.75 4.13 -2.11
N ASN A 72 -11.15 3.03 -2.77
CA ASN A 72 -12.55 2.67 -2.97
C ASN A 72 -13.29 2.42 -1.65
N ARG A 73 -12.66 1.71 -0.69
CA ARG A 73 -13.24 1.45 0.63
C ARG A 73 -13.62 2.73 1.37
N TYR A 74 -12.78 3.76 1.29
CA TYR A 74 -13.02 5.06 1.92
C TYR A 74 -13.68 6.09 0.98
N LYS A 75 -14.17 5.66 -0.20
CA LYS A 75 -14.82 6.52 -1.20
C LYS A 75 -13.98 7.75 -1.57
N LEU A 76 -12.66 7.60 -1.60
CA LEU A 76 -11.74 8.65 -2.00
C LEU A 76 -11.74 8.78 -3.53
N ARG A 77 -11.66 10.02 -4.02
CA ARG A 77 -11.50 10.32 -5.44
C ARG A 77 -10.07 10.08 -5.86
N ILE A 78 -9.88 9.17 -6.82
CA ILE A 78 -8.57 8.94 -7.45
C ILE A 78 -8.23 10.13 -8.34
N ILE A 79 -7.06 10.73 -8.10
CA ILE A 79 -6.50 11.84 -8.87
C ILE A 79 -5.53 11.32 -9.92
N GLU A 80 -4.71 10.34 -9.53
CA GLU A 80 -3.71 9.74 -10.40
C GLU A 80 -3.61 8.24 -10.09
N ASN A 81 -3.40 7.44 -11.13
CA ASN A 81 -3.20 6.00 -11.03
C ASN A 81 -1.81 5.65 -11.56
N PHE A 82 -0.95 5.15 -10.68
CA PHE A 82 0.44 4.80 -10.97
C PHE A 82 0.61 3.36 -11.46
N GLY A 83 -0.49 2.60 -11.56
CA GLY A 83 -0.48 1.21 -12.00
C GLY A 83 -0.19 0.22 -10.88
N GLN A 84 -0.19 -1.07 -11.26
CA GLN A 84 0.02 -2.19 -10.35
C GLN A 84 1.50 -2.33 -9.97
N VAL A 85 1.77 -2.70 -8.71
CA VAL A 85 3.14 -2.96 -8.25
C VAL A 85 3.37 -4.48 -8.22
N PRO A 86 4.37 -5.01 -8.94
CA PRO A 86 4.74 -6.42 -8.82
C PRO A 86 5.32 -6.68 -7.42
N MET A 87 4.81 -7.70 -6.73
CA MET A 87 5.25 -8.07 -5.38
C MET A 87 5.62 -9.55 -5.33
N ALA A 88 6.73 -9.85 -4.65
CA ALA A 88 7.14 -11.21 -4.36
C ALA A 88 6.34 -11.74 -3.16
N PHE A 89 5.73 -12.90 -3.32
CA PHE A 89 5.06 -13.65 -2.26
C PHE A 89 5.92 -14.85 -1.88
N LEU A 90 6.22 -14.99 -0.59
CA LEU A 90 7.11 -16.02 -0.07
C LEU A 90 6.32 -17.12 0.65
N LEU A 91 6.33 -18.33 0.11
CA LEU A 91 5.69 -19.49 0.70
C LEU A 91 6.65 -20.20 1.64
N HIS A 92 6.26 -20.30 2.90
CA HIS A 92 7.03 -20.98 3.93
C HIS A 92 6.34 -22.28 4.34
N SER A 93 7.10 -23.36 4.44
CA SER A 93 6.61 -24.64 4.99
C SER A 93 7.22 -24.92 6.36
N LEU A 94 6.50 -25.70 7.16
CA LEU A 94 7.08 -26.31 8.35
C LEU A 94 8.11 -27.34 7.86
N LYS A 95 9.28 -27.40 8.52
CA LYS A 95 10.25 -28.47 8.26
C LYS A 95 9.58 -29.76 8.70
N SER A 96 9.33 -30.69 7.77
CA SER A 96 8.90 -32.04 8.12
C SER A 96 9.98 -32.68 8.98
N ALA A 97 9.61 -33.18 10.16
CA ALA A 97 10.49 -34.04 10.93
C ALA A 97 10.62 -35.36 10.16
N HIS A 98 11.72 -35.56 9.46
CA HIS A 98 12.07 -36.90 8.97
C HIS A 98 12.18 -37.82 10.20
N HIS A 99 11.21 -38.72 10.38
CA HIS A 99 11.49 -39.97 11.10
C HIS A 99 12.44 -40.75 10.20
N GLU A 100 13.74 -40.62 10.45
CA GLU A 100 14.71 -41.62 9.98
C GLU A 100 14.29 -42.94 10.60
N LYS A 101 13.73 -43.84 9.78
CA LYS A 101 13.58 -45.25 10.15
C LYS A 101 15.00 -45.81 10.26
N ILE A 102 15.39 -46.13 11.48
CA ILE A 102 16.54 -46.98 11.83
C ILE A 102 16.31 -48.38 11.27
#